data_AF-A0AAD9P3Y6-F1
#
_entry.id   AF-A0AAD9P3Y6-F1
#
_cell.length_a   1.000
_cell.length_b   1.000
_cell.length_c   1.000
_cell.angle_alpha   90.00
_cell.angle_beta   90.00
_cell.angle_gamma   90.00
#
_symmetry.space_group_name_H-M   'P 1'
#
loop_
_entity.id
_entity.type
_entity.pdbx_description
1 polymer ?
#
loop_
_entity_poly.entity_id
_entity_poly.type
_entity_poly.pdbx_seq_one_letter_code
_entity_poly.pdbx_strand_id
1 'polypeptide(L)'
;MDQCAPSFDEAINFIGELLPVLHDTDSSPEFQDIAATTELKQQLQHLFREREQRIKEEILAVTSACDGETRMTSDINEDDVLENVQKLSEQIQAMEQRKAAILEQLSKQEQQKEELNEEQELIAKQIEAIEKDNTEMIPNLRQDVNLYTYLTGVRWEFDCAEDNIKGYVSNKTRVQPFSLDTNQNSKFFIANYLWELMEPDW
;
A
#
# COMPACT_ATOMS: atom_id res chain seq x y z
N MET A 1 46.28 -41.24 -73.60
CA MET A 1 47.30 -41.88 -72.74
C MET A 1 47.79 -40.79 -71.80
N ASP A 2 47.05 -40.56 -70.72
CA ASP A 2 47.46 -39.59 -69.70
C ASP A 2 48.25 -40.38 -68.65
N GLN A 3 49.58 -40.43 -68.83
CA GLN A 3 50.47 -40.89 -67.78
C GLN A 3 50.53 -39.78 -66.74
N CYS A 4 49.71 -39.94 -65.70
CA CYS A 4 49.78 -39.15 -64.48
C CYS A 4 51.22 -39.26 -63.96
N ALA A 5 51.94 -38.15 -63.89
CA ALA A 5 53.23 -38.10 -63.23
C ALA A 5 53.04 -38.56 -61.77
N PRO A 6 53.92 -39.43 -61.23
CA PRO A 6 53.82 -39.82 -59.83
C PRO A 6 53.84 -38.56 -58.98
N SER A 7 52.96 -38.49 -57.98
CA SER A 7 52.96 -37.34 -57.10
C SER A 7 54.34 -37.23 -56.44
N PHE A 8 54.80 -36.01 -56.15
CA PHE A 8 56.09 -35.79 -55.52
C PHE A 8 56.26 -36.63 -54.23
N ASP A 9 55.15 -36.97 -53.56
CA ASP A 9 55.13 -37.88 -52.42
C ASP A 9 55.45 -39.34 -52.76
N GLU A 10 54.97 -39.86 -53.89
CA GLU A 10 55.26 -41.22 -54.37
C GLU A 10 56.72 -41.37 -54.80
N ALA A 11 57.27 -40.36 -55.49
CA ALA A 11 58.66 -40.36 -55.92
C ALA A 11 59.65 -40.34 -54.72
N ILE A 12 59.32 -39.59 -53.67
CA ILE A 12 60.15 -39.49 -52.46
C ILE A 12 60.03 -40.75 -51.59
N ASN A 13 58.85 -41.38 -51.50
CA ASN A 13 58.69 -42.66 -50.79
C ASN A 13 59.50 -43.78 -51.46
N PHE A 14 59.49 -43.83 -52.80
CA PHE A 14 60.31 -44.76 -53.57
C PHE A 14 61.82 -44.54 -53.36
N ILE A 15 62.26 -43.29 -53.27
CA ILE A 15 63.66 -42.94 -52.94
C ILE A 15 64.00 -43.33 -51.50
N GLY A 16 63.10 -43.12 -50.55
CA GLY A 16 63.27 -43.54 -49.15
C GLY A 16 63.37 -45.06 -48.96
N GLU A 17 62.68 -45.84 -49.80
CA GLU A 17 62.80 -47.31 -49.83
C GLU A 17 64.10 -47.80 -50.49
N LEU A 18 64.65 -47.05 -51.46
CA LEU A 18 65.90 -47.38 -52.15
C LEU A 18 67.17 -46.90 -51.43
N LEU A 19 67.04 -45.94 -50.50
CA LEU A 19 68.14 -45.33 -49.76
C LEU A 19 68.98 -46.31 -48.92
N PRO A 20 68.40 -47.31 -48.20
CA PRO A 20 69.17 -48.27 -47.42
C PRO A 20 70.00 -49.22 -48.29
N VAL A 21 69.54 -49.49 -49.51
CA VAL A 21 70.17 -50.41 -50.47
C VAL A 21 71.34 -49.74 -51.20
N LEU A 22 71.28 -48.41 -51.35
CA LEU A 22 72.31 -47.61 -52.04
C LEU A 22 73.37 -47.04 -51.10
N HIS A 23 73.16 -47.04 -49.78
CA HIS A 23 74.14 -46.53 -48.82
C HIS A 23 75.45 -47.34 -48.79
N ASP A 24 75.44 -48.60 -49.24
CA ASP A 24 76.64 -49.46 -49.30
C ASP A 24 77.55 -49.19 -50.52
N THR A 25 77.14 -48.35 -51.47
CA THR A 25 77.92 -48.03 -52.67
C THR A 25 78.01 -46.53 -52.90
N ASP A 26 79.21 -45.99 -52.63
CA ASP A 26 79.69 -44.63 -52.88
C ASP A 26 79.04 -43.47 -52.11
N SER A 27 79.79 -42.98 -51.12
CA SER A 27 79.58 -41.73 -50.37
C SER A 27 79.74 -40.50 -51.27
N SER A 28 78.72 -40.18 -52.07
CA SER A 28 78.59 -38.87 -52.74
C SER A 28 77.83 -37.88 -51.84
N PRO A 29 78.26 -36.60 -51.78
CA PRO A 29 77.63 -35.57 -50.92
C PRO A 29 76.15 -35.32 -51.24
N GLU A 30 75.72 -35.60 -52.48
CA GLU A 30 74.34 -35.40 -52.94
C GLU A 30 73.35 -36.40 -52.31
N PHE A 31 73.80 -37.62 -51.96
CA PHE A 31 72.94 -38.61 -51.28
C PHE A 31 72.74 -38.29 -49.80
N GLN A 32 73.70 -37.60 -49.18
CA GLN A 32 73.60 -37.15 -47.80
C GLN A 32 72.58 -36.01 -47.68
N ASP A 33 72.52 -35.13 -48.68
CA ASP A 33 71.49 -34.09 -48.79
C ASP A 33 70.10 -34.70 -49.04
N ILE A 34 69.99 -35.73 -49.89
CA ILE A 34 68.72 -36.44 -50.11
C ILE A 34 68.27 -37.16 -48.83
N ALA A 35 69.16 -37.87 -48.13
CA ALA A 35 68.86 -38.48 -46.85
C ALA A 35 68.35 -37.44 -45.83
N ALA A 36 69.06 -36.32 -45.70
CA ALA A 36 68.68 -35.22 -44.82
C ALA A 36 67.31 -34.61 -45.20
N THR A 37 66.99 -34.47 -46.48
CA THR A 37 65.67 -33.96 -46.93
C THR A 37 64.54 -34.94 -46.62
N THR A 38 64.77 -36.26 -46.73
CA THR A 38 63.78 -37.28 -46.37
C THR A 38 63.54 -37.33 -44.87
N GLU A 39 64.60 -37.23 -44.06
CA GLU A 39 64.50 -37.18 -42.60
C GLU A 39 63.79 -35.91 -42.12
N LEU A 40 64.13 -34.75 -42.69
CA LEU A 40 63.47 -33.48 -42.41
C LEU A 40 61.97 -33.54 -42.75
N LYS A 41 61.59 -34.18 -43.88
CA LYS A 41 60.19 -34.40 -44.26
C LYS A 41 59.46 -35.30 -43.28
N GLN A 42 60.08 -36.38 -42.81
CA GLN A 42 59.49 -37.27 -41.81
C GLN A 42 59.27 -36.55 -40.46
N GLN A 43 60.25 -35.75 -40.02
CA GLN A 43 60.11 -34.91 -38.82
C GLN A 43 58.99 -33.88 -38.98
N LEU A 44 58.92 -33.23 -40.14
CA LEU A 44 57.88 -32.25 -40.46
C LEU A 44 56.49 -32.90 -40.48
N GLN A 45 56.35 -34.10 -41.06
CA GLN A 45 55.09 -34.87 -41.03
C GLN A 45 54.68 -35.32 -39.62
N HIS A 46 55.65 -35.68 -38.77
CA HIS A 46 55.38 -35.99 -37.37
C HIS A 46 54.87 -34.76 -36.61
N LEU A 47 55.54 -33.61 -36.78
CA LEU A 47 55.12 -32.34 -36.17
C LEU A 47 53.74 -31.89 -36.69
N PHE A 48 53.43 -32.10 -37.97
CA PHE A 48 52.10 -31.82 -38.51
C PHE A 48 51.03 -32.71 -37.89
N ARG A 49 51.28 -34.02 -37.76
CA ARG A 49 50.36 -34.95 -37.09
C ARG A 49 50.13 -34.58 -35.63
N GLU A 50 51.21 -34.25 -34.91
CA GLU A 50 51.13 -33.87 -33.50
C GLU A 50 50.35 -32.56 -33.33
N ARG A 51 50.60 -31.57 -34.18
CA ARG A 51 49.84 -30.30 -34.19
C ARG A 51 48.37 -30.53 -34.51
N GLU A 52 48.07 -31.36 -35.50
CA GLU A 52 46.69 -31.66 -35.90
C GLU A 52 45.92 -32.38 -34.77
N GLN A 53 46.59 -33.30 -34.07
CA GLN A 53 46.01 -34.00 -32.93
C GLN A 53 45.78 -33.04 -31.75
N ARG A 54 46.72 -32.14 -31.48
CA ARG A 54 46.57 -31.11 -30.44
C ARG A 54 45.41 -30.16 -30.74
N ILE A 55 45.25 -29.73 -32.00
CA ILE A 55 44.12 -28.89 -32.42
C ILE A 55 42.80 -29.66 -32.29
N LYS A 56 42.76 -30.95 -32.63
CA LYS A 56 41.54 -31.78 -32.45
C LYS A 56 41.16 -31.91 -30.98
N GLU A 57 42.13 -32.13 -30.10
CA GLU A 57 41.91 -32.18 -28.65
C GLU A 57 41.43 -30.83 -28.11
N GLU A 58 42.00 -29.72 -28.58
CA GLU A 58 41.62 -28.37 -28.17
C GLU A 58 40.21 -28.01 -28.65
N ILE A 59 39.84 -28.37 -29.89
CA ILE A 59 38.48 -28.20 -30.42
C ILE A 59 37.49 -29.05 -29.63
N LEU A 60 37.81 -30.29 -29.29
CA LEU A 60 36.96 -31.15 -28.47
C LEU A 60 36.76 -30.55 -27.07
N ALA A 61 37.83 -30.06 -26.44
CA ALA A 61 37.76 -29.41 -25.14
C ALA A 61 36.85 -28.17 -25.18
N VAL A 62 37.04 -27.28 -26.17
CA VAL A 62 36.22 -26.07 -26.33
C VAL A 62 34.76 -26.42 -26.65
N THR A 63 34.52 -27.40 -27.52
CA THR A 63 33.15 -27.83 -27.87
C THR A 63 32.44 -28.38 -26.64
N SER A 64 33.11 -29.21 -25.83
CA SER A 64 32.52 -29.76 -24.61
C SER A 64 32.27 -28.70 -23.54
N ALA A 65 33.12 -27.67 -23.45
CA ALA A 65 32.93 -26.53 -22.56
C ALA A 65 31.74 -25.67 -23.01
N CYS A 66 31.64 -25.37 -24.31
CA CYS A 66 30.51 -24.64 -24.89
C CYS A 66 29.20 -25.41 -24.73
N ASP A 67 29.19 -26.73 -24.94
CA ASP A 67 28.02 -27.58 -24.72
C ASP A 67 27.60 -27.60 -23.24
N GLY A 68 28.55 -27.58 -22.31
CA GLY A 68 28.30 -27.48 -20.88
C GLY A 68 27.69 -26.13 -20.47
N GLU A 69 28.22 -25.03 -21.00
CA GLU A 69 27.70 -23.67 -20.76
C GLU A 69 26.31 -23.47 -21.35
N THR A 70 26.08 -23.99 -22.57
CA THR A 70 24.78 -23.90 -23.26
C THR A 70 23.69 -24.71 -22.54
N ARG A 71 24.06 -25.83 -21.90
CA ARG A 71 23.14 -26.59 -21.05
C ARG A 71 22.84 -25.86 -19.74
N MET A 72 23.84 -25.23 -19.11
CA MET A 72 23.63 -24.43 -17.91
C MET A 72 22.74 -23.20 -18.15
N THR A 73 22.82 -22.56 -19.31
CA THR A 73 21.93 -21.44 -19.67
C THR A 73 20.55 -21.91 -20.12
N SER A 74 20.45 -23.08 -20.76
CA SER A 74 19.16 -23.69 -21.12
C SER A 74 18.37 -24.21 -19.91
N ASP A 75 19.03 -24.60 -18.82
CA ASP A 75 18.38 -25.05 -17.58
C ASP A 75 17.80 -23.89 -16.76
N ILE A 76 18.21 -22.64 -17.05
CA ILE A 76 17.47 -21.45 -16.61
C ILE A 76 16.28 -21.33 -17.57
N ASN A 77 15.19 -22.03 -17.25
CA ASN A 77 13.93 -21.89 -17.98
C ASN A 77 13.54 -20.40 -18.03
N GLU A 78 13.77 -19.75 -19.16
CA GLU A 78 13.36 -18.36 -19.39
C GLU A 78 11.86 -18.18 -19.15
N ASP A 79 11.07 -19.24 -19.38
CA ASP A 79 9.64 -19.30 -19.07
C ASP A 79 9.35 -19.23 -17.55
N ASP A 80 10.13 -19.92 -16.70
CA ASP A 80 9.95 -19.84 -15.23
C ASP A 80 10.32 -18.45 -14.72
N VAL A 81 11.36 -17.82 -15.30
CA VAL A 81 11.76 -16.45 -14.94
C VAL A 81 10.67 -15.45 -15.38
N LEU A 82 10.15 -15.61 -16.60
CA LEU A 82 9.10 -14.75 -17.14
C LEU A 82 7.78 -14.89 -16.35
N GLU A 83 7.38 -16.10 -16.00
CA GLU A 83 6.19 -16.36 -15.20
C GLU A 83 6.33 -15.77 -13.79
N ASN A 84 7.51 -15.88 -13.18
CA ASN A 84 7.78 -15.28 -11.88
C ASN A 84 7.77 -13.74 -11.94
N VAL A 85 8.32 -13.14 -12.99
CA VAL A 85 8.27 -11.69 -13.20
C VAL A 85 6.83 -11.20 -13.40
N GLN A 86 6.03 -11.94 -14.17
CA GLN A 86 4.60 -11.62 -14.34
C GLN A 86 3.84 -11.70 -13.02
N LYS A 87 3.96 -12.80 -12.28
CA LYS A 87 3.34 -12.98 -10.95
C LYS A 87 3.75 -11.88 -9.97
N LEU A 88 5.02 -11.48 -9.99
CA LEU A 88 5.51 -10.42 -9.11
C LEU A 88 4.97 -9.05 -9.53
N SER A 89 4.86 -8.78 -10.83
CA SER A 89 4.27 -7.55 -11.36
C SER A 89 2.78 -7.43 -11.01
N GLU A 90 2.03 -8.53 -11.10
CA GLU A 90 0.63 -8.59 -10.69
C GLU A 90 0.47 -8.35 -9.19
N GLN A 91 1.35 -8.93 -8.37
CA GLN A 91 1.35 -8.69 -6.92
C GLN A 91 1.67 -7.23 -6.58
N ILE A 92 2.63 -6.62 -7.26
CA ILE A 92 2.94 -5.20 -7.08
C ILE A 92 1.73 -4.34 -7.44
N GLN A 93 1.08 -4.60 -8.58
CA GLN A 93 -0.09 -3.86 -9.01
C GLN A 93 -1.26 -4.03 -8.03
N ALA A 94 -1.50 -5.26 -7.54
CA ALA A 94 -2.53 -5.52 -6.53
C ALA A 94 -2.23 -4.79 -5.20
N MET A 95 -0.96 -4.75 -4.78
CA MET A 95 -0.54 -4.05 -3.57
C MET A 95 -0.65 -2.52 -3.73
N GLU A 96 -0.35 -1.97 -4.91
CA GLU A 96 -0.56 -0.55 -5.21
C GLU A 96 -2.03 -0.17 -5.19
N GLN A 97 -2.91 -0.97 -5.80
CA GLN A 97 -4.36 -0.76 -5.74
C GLN A 97 -4.86 -0.80 -4.30
N ARG A 98 -4.38 -1.77 -3.50
CA ARG A 98 -4.74 -1.88 -2.09
C ARG A 98 -4.25 -0.67 -1.29
N LYS A 99 -3.04 -0.19 -1.56
CA LYS A 99 -2.49 1.02 -0.93
C LYS A 99 -3.33 2.24 -1.29
N ALA A 100 -3.71 2.41 -2.56
CA ALA A 100 -4.56 3.52 -2.99
C ALA A 100 -5.94 3.48 -2.30
N ALA A 101 -6.57 2.31 -2.23
CA ALA A 101 -7.84 2.14 -1.53
C ALA A 101 -7.75 2.45 -0.02
N ILE A 102 -6.65 2.05 0.64
CA ILE A 102 -6.41 2.38 2.05
C ILE A 102 -6.20 3.88 2.24
N LEU A 103 -5.46 4.55 1.35
CA LEU A 103 -5.26 6.00 1.43
C LEU A 103 -6.56 6.77 1.26
N GLU A 104 -7.43 6.34 0.36
CA GLU A 104 -8.77 6.93 0.18
C GLU A 104 -9.63 6.72 1.44
N GLN A 105 -9.63 5.52 2.02
CA GLN A 105 -10.32 5.25 3.28
C GLN A 105 -9.78 6.09 4.43
N LEU A 106 -8.47 6.28 4.51
CA LEU A 106 -7.82 7.08 5.55
C LEU A 106 -8.20 8.55 5.42
N SER A 107 -8.15 9.12 4.21
CA SER A 107 -8.61 10.48 3.95
C SER A 107 -10.08 10.68 4.31
N LYS A 108 -10.94 9.71 3.98
CA LYS A 108 -12.35 9.75 4.36
C LYS A 108 -12.55 9.70 5.88
N GLN A 109 -11.77 8.88 6.58
CA GLN A 109 -11.82 8.80 8.04
C GLN A 109 -11.30 10.08 8.72
N GLU A 110 -10.27 10.70 8.17
CA GLU A 110 -9.76 11.99 8.64
C GLU A 110 -10.83 13.09 8.50
N GLN A 111 -11.49 13.16 7.34
CA GLN A 111 -12.58 14.10 7.13
C GLN A 111 -13.74 13.86 8.11
N GLN A 112 -14.17 12.60 8.30
CA GLN A 112 -15.23 12.27 9.27
C GLN A 112 -14.85 12.63 10.70
N LYS A 113 -13.57 12.49 11.06
CA LYS A 113 -13.07 12.88 12.38
C LYS A 113 -13.11 14.40 12.56
N GLU A 114 -12.78 15.16 11.53
CA GLU A 114 -12.84 16.62 11.56
C GLU A 114 -14.29 17.11 11.69
N GLU A 115 -15.21 16.56 10.90
CA GLU A 115 -16.65 16.85 11.00
C GLU A 115 -17.22 16.53 12.39
N LEU A 116 -16.87 15.37 12.97
CA LEU A 116 -17.27 15.00 14.32
C LEU A 116 -16.68 15.94 15.39
N ASN A 117 -15.46 16.43 15.19
CA ASN A 117 -14.83 17.35 16.13
C ASN A 117 -15.51 18.73 16.09
N GLU A 118 -15.88 19.22 14.91
CA GLU A 118 -16.67 20.44 14.76
C GLU A 118 -18.05 20.31 15.42
N GLU A 119 -18.72 19.17 15.25
CA GLU A 119 -20.00 18.88 15.91
C GLU A 119 -19.85 18.84 17.43
N GLN A 120 -18.79 18.21 17.95
CA GLN A 120 -18.51 18.19 19.38
C GLN A 120 -18.25 19.59 19.95
N GLU A 121 -17.49 20.44 19.25
CA GLU A 121 -17.29 21.83 19.69
C GLU A 121 -18.60 22.63 19.68
N LEU A 122 -19.47 22.41 18.69
CA LEU A 122 -20.75 23.07 18.61
C LEU A 122 -21.68 22.64 19.76
N ILE A 123 -21.74 21.34 20.05
CA ILE A 123 -22.49 20.79 21.18
C ILE A 123 -21.92 21.33 22.50
N ALA A 124 -20.60 21.38 22.67
CA ALA A 124 -19.98 21.92 23.88
C ALA A 124 -20.38 23.39 24.12
N LYS A 125 -20.36 24.23 23.07
CA LYS A 125 -20.82 25.63 23.15
C LYS A 125 -22.31 25.73 23.51
N GLN A 126 -23.15 24.84 22.98
CA GLN A 126 -24.57 24.80 23.33
C GLN A 126 -24.78 24.39 24.79
N ILE A 127 -24.02 23.41 25.28
CA ILE A 127 -24.05 23.00 26.68
C ILE A 127 -23.63 24.17 27.58
N GLU A 128 -22.53 24.86 27.27
CA GLU A 128 -22.10 26.02 28.05
C GLU A 128 -23.15 27.14 28.07
N ALA A 129 -23.82 27.40 26.94
CA ALA A 129 -24.91 28.38 26.88
C ALA A 129 -26.10 27.96 27.76
N ILE A 130 -26.51 26.69 27.69
CA ILE A 130 -27.60 26.15 28.51
C ILE A 130 -27.21 26.14 29.99
N GLU A 131 -25.98 25.76 30.33
CA GLU A 131 -25.49 25.77 31.71
C GLU A 131 -25.46 27.19 32.26
N LYS A 132 -25.05 28.18 31.48
CA LYS A 132 -25.10 29.59 31.89
C LYS A 132 -26.54 30.04 32.15
N ASP A 133 -27.45 29.77 31.22
CA ASP A 133 -28.86 30.12 31.35
C ASP A 133 -29.52 29.38 32.53
N ASN A 134 -29.18 28.12 32.76
CA ASN A 134 -29.71 27.33 33.87
C ASN A 134 -29.11 27.76 35.22
N THR A 135 -27.81 28.06 35.27
CA THR A 135 -27.13 28.47 36.51
C THR A 135 -27.60 29.84 37.01
N GLU A 136 -27.95 30.75 36.10
CA GLU A 136 -28.37 32.10 36.46
C GLU A 136 -29.90 32.27 36.42
N MET A 137 -30.58 31.87 35.36
CA MET A 137 -32.00 32.19 35.20
C MET A 137 -32.92 31.31 36.04
N ILE A 138 -32.65 30.01 36.18
CA ILE A 138 -33.57 29.12 36.90
C ILE A 138 -33.59 29.42 38.41
N PRO A 139 -32.46 29.62 39.09
CA PRO A 139 -32.45 30.05 40.49
C PRO A 139 -33.11 31.41 40.69
N ASN A 140 -32.84 32.38 39.81
CA ASN A 140 -33.44 33.71 39.88
C ASN A 140 -34.96 33.66 39.67
N LEU A 141 -35.44 32.93 38.66
CA LEU A 141 -36.86 32.73 38.40
C LEU A 141 -37.54 32.00 39.57
N ARG A 142 -36.88 30.99 40.14
CA ARG A 142 -37.38 30.30 41.33
C ARG A 142 -37.46 31.25 42.53
N GLN A 143 -36.48 32.12 42.71
CA GLN A 143 -36.49 33.14 43.76
C GLN A 143 -37.62 34.14 43.54
N ASP A 144 -37.84 34.62 42.31
CA ASP A 144 -38.93 35.54 41.96
C ASP A 144 -40.30 34.90 42.19
N VAL A 145 -40.52 33.68 41.71
CA VAL A 145 -41.78 32.94 41.93
C VAL A 145 -42.03 32.72 43.43
N ASN A 146 -40.99 32.35 44.18
CA ASN A 146 -41.09 32.20 45.64
C ASN A 146 -41.39 33.55 46.31
N LEU A 147 -40.78 34.65 45.86
CA LEU A 147 -41.03 35.99 46.36
C LEU A 147 -42.47 36.42 46.11
N TYR A 148 -42.98 36.24 44.89
CA TYR A 148 -44.38 36.50 44.58
C TYR A 148 -45.30 35.63 45.42
N THR A 149 -45.01 34.33 45.59
CA THR A 149 -45.81 33.43 46.42
C THR A 149 -45.80 33.86 47.89
N TYR A 150 -44.66 34.33 48.41
CA TYR A 150 -44.53 34.80 49.79
C TYR A 150 -45.25 36.14 50.01
N LEU A 151 -45.10 37.09 49.08
CA LEU A 151 -45.72 38.42 49.17
C LEU A 151 -47.23 38.36 49.01
N THR A 152 -47.71 37.53 48.07
CA THR A 152 -49.12 37.50 47.71
C THR A 152 -49.90 36.40 48.43
N GLY A 153 -49.22 35.36 48.91
CA GLY A 153 -49.88 34.14 49.42
C GLY A 153 -50.68 33.38 48.35
N VAL A 154 -50.60 33.79 47.08
CA VAL A 154 -51.35 33.20 45.96
C VAL A 154 -50.64 31.93 45.50
N ARG A 155 -51.39 30.83 45.41
CA ARG A 155 -50.94 29.59 44.77
C ARG A 155 -51.85 29.27 43.60
N TRP A 156 -51.22 29.12 42.44
CA TRP A 156 -51.89 28.84 41.18
C TRP A 156 -52.09 27.34 40.98
N GLU A 157 -53.25 26.98 40.44
CA GLU A 157 -53.54 25.63 39.95
C GLU A 157 -53.27 25.60 38.44
N PHE A 158 -52.20 24.92 38.03
CA PHE A 158 -51.79 24.85 36.62
C PHE A 158 -52.56 23.81 35.81
N ASP A 159 -53.35 22.95 36.47
CA ASP A 159 -54.22 21.96 35.82
C ASP A 159 -55.58 22.59 35.47
N CYS A 160 -55.56 23.59 34.59
CA CYS A 160 -56.75 24.27 34.12
C CYS A 160 -56.64 24.69 32.65
N ALA A 161 -57.79 25.01 32.03
CA ALA A 161 -57.83 25.49 30.65
C ALA A 161 -57.10 26.84 30.50
N GLU A 162 -56.48 27.10 29.34
CA GLU A 162 -55.69 28.32 29.09
C GLU A 162 -56.47 29.63 29.33
N ASP A 163 -57.79 29.57 29.21
CA ASP A 163 -58.71 30.69 29.42
C ASP A 163 -59.20 30.84 30.87
N ASN A 164 -58.79 29.96 31.78
CA ASN A 164 -59.21 29.98 33.17
C ASN A 164 -58.02 30.13 34.10
N ILE A 165 -58.13 31.08 35.01
CA ILE A 165 -57.17 31.32 36.07
C ILE A 165 -57.75 30.78 37.38
N LYS A 166 -57.15 29.73 37.91
CA LYS A 166 -57.57 29.07 39.16
C LYS A 166 -56.45 29.04 40.19
N GLY A 167 -56.85 29.06 41.45
CA GLY A 167 -55.91 28.97 42.55
C GLY A 167 -56.56 29.30 43.88
N TYR A 168 -55.72 29.55 44.86
CA TYR A 168 -56.16 29.97 46.18
C TYR A 168 -55.17 30.95 46.80
N VAL A 169 -55.70 31.87 47.59
CA VAL A 169 -54.91 32.81 48.41
C VAL A 169 -54.88 32.25 49.83
N SER A 170 -53.67 32.09 50.38
CA SER A 170 -53.45 31.62 51.74
C SER A 170 -53.05 32.80 52.63
N ASN A 171 -54.01 33.33 53.38
CA ASN A 171 -53.75 34.31 54.44
C ASN A 171 -53.41 33.56 55.76
N LYS A 172 -52.88 34.25 56.77
CA LYS A 172 -52.43 33.62 58.04
C LYS A 172 -53.52 32.81 58.76
N THR A 173 -54.78 33.14 58.54
CA THR A 173 -55.94 32.55 59.24
C THR A 173 -56.95 31.87 58.31
N ARG A 174 -56.89 32.12 56.99
CA ARG A 174 -57.90 31.66 56.04
C ARG A 174 -57.29 31.35 54.67
N VAL A 175 -57.80 30.30 54.04
CA VAL A 175 -57.54 29.98 52.63
C VAL A 175 -58.78 30.28 51.82
N GLN A 176 -58.65 31.09 50.76
CA GLN A 176 -59.75 31.49 49.88
C GLN A 176 -59.47 31.05 48.43
N PRO A 177 -60.24 30.09 47.88
CA PRO A 177 -60.11 29.69 46.49
C PRO A 177 -60.72 30.74 45.54
N PHE A 178 -60.19 30.82 44.33
CA PHE A 178 -60.73 31.64 43.25
C PHE A 178 -60.69 30.89 41.90
N SER A 179 -61.61 31.24 41.02
CA SER A 179 -61.67 30.76 39.63
C SER A 179 -62.19 31.91 38.78
N LEU A 180 -61.38 32.37 37.83
CA LEU A 180 -61.69 33.51 36.97
C LEU A 180 -61.50 33.11 35.51
N ASP A 181 -62.45 33.45 34.65
CA ASP A 181 -62.35 33.28 33.21
C ASP A 181 -61.75 34.54 32.57
N THR A 182 -60.66 34.41 31.82
CA THR A 182 -59.94 35.51 31.17
C THR A 182 -60.68 36.07 29.97
N ASN A 183 -61.64 35.34 29.39
CA ASN A 183 -62.50 35.82 28.31
C ASN A 183 -63.64 36.71 28.82
N GLN A 184 -64.09 36.48 30.04
CA GLN A 184 -65.22 37.22 30.64
C GLN A 184 -64.77 38.41 31.49
N ASN A 185 -63.54 38.40 31.99
CA ASN A 185 -63.02 39.41 32.91
C ASN A 185 -61.84 40.16 32.28
N SER A 186 -61.81 41.49 32.44
CA SER A 186 -60.66 42.27 31.99
C SER A 186 -59.43 42.01 32.88
N LYS A 187 -58.23 42.14 32.31
CA LYS A 187 -56.96 42.02 33.08
C LYS A 187 -56.92 42.95 34.30
N PHE A 188 -57.50 44.14 34.18
CA PHE A 188 -57.60 45.11 35.27
C PHE A 188 -58.52 44.61 36.39
N PHE A 189 -59.68 44.06 36.03
CA PHE A 189 -60.60 43.48 37.01
C PHE A 189 -59.98 42.29 37.75
N ILE A 190 -59.33 41.38 37.01
CA ILE A 190 -58.67 40.20 37.59
C ILE A 190 -57.58 40.62 38.58
N ALA A 191 -56.73 41.58 38.20
CA ALA A 191 -55.66 42.08 39.08
C ALA A 191 -56.22 42.70 40.35
N ASN A 192 -57.19 43.63 40.25
CA ASN A 192 -57.78 44.26 41.42
C ASN A 192 -58.49 43.26 42.33
N TYR A 193 -59.23 42.31 41.76
CA TYR A 193 -59.89 41.26 42.52
C TYR A 193 -58.89 40.41 43.31
N LEU A 194 -57.77 40.02 42.70
CA LEU A 194 -56.71 39.31 43.41
C LEU A 194 -56.06 40.18 44.51
N TRP A 195 -55.89 41.47 44.27
CA TRP A 195 -55.40 42.42 45.29
C TRP A 195 -56.36 42.59 46.47
N GLU A 196 -57.67 42.58 46.23
CA GLU A 196 -58.69 42.64 47.29
C GLU A 196 -58.74 41.36 48.14
N LEU A 197 -58.40 40.21 47.56
CA LEU A 197 -58.33 38.93 48.27
C LEU A 197 -57.12 38.82 49.21
N MET A 198 -56.06 39.57 48.92
CA MET A 198 -54.87 39.66 49.76
C MET A 198 -55.17 40.65 50.90
N GLU A 199 -55.36 40.13 52.11
CA GLU A 199 -55.58 41.01 53.26
C GLU A 199 -54.29 41.82 53.54
N PRO A 200 -54.37 43.16 53.70
CA PRO A 200 -53.23 43.93 54.16
C PRO A 200 -52.93 43.55 55.61
N ASP A 201 -51.86 42.79 55.79
CA ASP A 201 -51.39 42.29 57.09
C ASP A 201 -50.57 43.34 57.89
N TRP A 202 -50.70 44.63 57.56
CA TRP A 202 -49.96 45.75 58.16
C TRP A 202 -50.83 46.68 59.00
#